data_AF-T0ZKL7-F1
#
_entry.id   AF-T0ZKL7-F1
#
_cell.length_a   1.000
_cell.length_b   1.000
_cell.length_c   1.000
_cell.angle_alpha   90.00
_cell.angle_beta   90.00
_cell.angle_gamma   90.00
#
_symmetry.space_group_name_H-M   'P 1'
#
loop_
_entity.id
_entity.type
_entity.pdbx_description
1 polymer ?
#
loop_
_entity_poly.entity_id
_entity_poly.type
_entity_poly.pdbx_seq_one_letter_code
_entity_poly.pdbx_strand_id
1 'polypeptide(L)' 'MSALVLVSPLAGWSTPLEEVPDPVFAGRMLGDGVAIDPLGSTLYAPCEGEVVLLPETRHAITLRTAQGLEVL' A
#
# COMPACT_ATOMS: atom_id res chain seq x y z
N MET A 1 -5.35 -11.60 -19.45
CA MET A 1 -5.25 -11.07 -18.08
C MET A 1 -4.09 -10.09 -18.07
N SER A 2 -4.34 -8.80 -17.92
CA SER A 2 -3.26 -7.82 -17.77
C SER A 2 -2.67 -7.94 -16.36
N ALA A 3 -1.37 -8.16 -16.25
CA ALA A 3 -0.68 -8.11 -14.96
C ALA A 3 -0.64 -6.66 -14.46
N LEU A 4 -1.06 -6.42 -13.22
CA LEU A 4 -0.83 -5.15 -12.54
C LEU A 4 0.56 -5.19 -11.91
N VAL A 5 1.42 -4.24 -12.27
CA VAL A 5 2.76 -4.12 -11.70
C VAL A 5 2.73 -2.99 -10.67
N LEU A 6 3.08 -3.32 -9.42
CA LEU A 6 3.27 -2.35 -8.35
C LEU A 6 4.76 -2.05 -8.22
N VAL A 7 5.12 -0.77 -8.26
CA VAL A 7 6.48 -0.31 -7.91
C VAL A 7 6.54 0.04 -6.42
N SER A 8 7.75 0.05 -5.85
CA SER A 8 7.91 0.39 -4.44
C SER A 8 7.45 1.84 -4.19
N PRO A 9 6.44 2.07 -3.33
CA PRO A 9 5.95 3.42 -3.04
C PRO A 9 6.87 4.18 -2.08
N LEU A 10 7.74 3.47 -1.36
CA LEU A 10 8.70 4.01 -0.40
C LEU A 10 10.07 3.38 -0.62
N ALA A 11 11.12 4.14 -0.34
CA ALA A 11 12.45 3.56 -0.16
C ALA A 11 12.50 2.87 1.20
N GLY A 12 12.90 1.60 1.26
CA GLY A 12 12.86 0.85 2.50
C GLY A 12 13.09 -0.65 2.34
N TRP A 13 12.94 -1.37 3.44
CA TRP A 13 13.03 -2.84 3.48
C TRP A 13 11.63 -3.44 3.46
N SER A 14 11.35 -4.32 2.50
CA SER A 14 10.10 -5.07 2.47
C SER A 14 10.13 -6.20 3.51
N THR A 15 9.06 -6.32 4.31
CA THR A 15 8.83 -7.40 5.26
C THR A 15 7.44 -8.02 5.03
N PRO A 16 7.24 -9.32 5.33
CA PRO A 16 5.92 -9.93 5.33
C PRO A 16 4.93 -9.16 6.21
N LEU A 17 3.66 -9.10 5.78
CA LEU A 17 2.61 -8.40 6.53
C LEU A 17 2.40 -9.00 7.93
N GLU A 18 2.70 -10.30 8.10
CA GLU A 18 2.63 -11.05 9.36
C GLU A 18 3.58 -10.54 10.44
N GLU A 19 4.65 -9.84 10.07
CA GLU A 19 5.62 -9.27 11.01
C GLU A 19 5.21 -7.88 11.52
N VAL A 20 4.15 -7.30 10.97
CA VAL A 20 3.64 -5.99 11.38
C VAL A 20 3.03 -6.07 12.79
N PRO A 21 3.37 -5.17 13.72
CA PRO A 21 2.84 -5.17 15.09
C PRO A 21 1.40 -4.66 15.20
N ASP A 22 0.55 -4.94 14.20
CA ASP A 22 -0.85 -4.58 14.16
C ASP A 22 -1.68 -5.78 13.65
N PRO A 23 -2.61 -6.32 14.46
CA PRO A 23 -3.37 -7.52 14.10
C PRO A 23 -4.28 -7.32 12.89
N VAL A 24 -4.69 -6.09 12.56
CA VAL A 24 -5.52 -5.80 11.38
C VAL A 24 -4.74 -6.07 10.10
N PHE A 25 -3.46 -5.67 10.08
CA PHE A 25 -2.55 -5.91 8.95
C PHE A 25 -1.97 -7.32 9.00
N ALA A 26 -1.41 -7.76 10.13
CA ALA A 26 -0.81 -9.08 10.27
C ALA A 26 -1.82 -10.22 10.04
N GLY A 27 -3.08 -10.00 10.40
CA GLY A 27 -4.19 -10.92 10.12
C GLY A 27 -4.73 -10.85 8.69
N ARG A 28 -4.16 -10.01 7.81
CA ARG A 28 -4.59 -9.78 6.42
C ARG A 28 -6.08 -9.42 6.31
N MET A 29 -6.63 -8.75 7.33
CA MET A 29 -8.06 -8.45 7.40
C MET A 29 -8.50 -7.45 6.33
N LEU A 30 -7.58 -6.59 5.89
CA LEU A 30 -7.79 -5.59 4.83
C LEU A 30 -7.41 -6.11 3.43
N GLY A 31 -6.77 -7.28 3.35
CA GLY A 31 -6.25 -7.85 2.11
C GLY A 31 -4.82 -8.36 2.21
N ASP A 32 -4.35 -8.96 1.13
CA ASP A 32 -2.95 -9.36 0.97
C ASP A 32 -2.07 -8.14 0.64
N GLY A 33 -0.82 -8.18 1.09
CA GLY A 33 0.12 -7.10 0.86
C GLY A 33 1.49 -7.36 1.45
N VAL A 34 2.25 -6.27 1.56
CA VAL A 34 3.63 -6.23 2.06
C VAL A 34 3.78 -4.98 2.91
N ALA A 35 4.55 -5.07 3.99
CA ALA A 35 4.96 -3.92 4.76
C ALA A 35 6.36 -3.45 4.33
N ILE A 36 6.61 -2.15 4.44
CA ILE A 36 7.91 -1.55 4.11
C ILE A 36 8.38 -0.76 5.32
N ASP A 37 9.57 -1.05 5.83
CA ASP A 37 10.26 -0.24 6.83
C ASP A 37 10.98 0.93 6.12
N PRO A 38 10.49 2.17 6.24
CA PRO A 38 10.92 3.28 5.40
C PRO A 38 12.31 3.80 5.79
N LEU A 39 13.15 3.98 4.77
CA LEU A 39 14.44 4.69 4.85
C LEU A 39 14.35 6.14 4.35
N GLY A 40 13.21 6.53 3.79
CA GLY A 40 12.93 7.88 3.28
C GLY A 40 11.58 8.41 3.75
N SER A 41 11.33 9.68 3.47
CA SER A 41 10.12 10.39 3.93
C SER A 41 9.12 10.73 2.82
N THR A 42 9.41 10.33 1.58
CA THR A 42 8.57 10.65 0.41
C THR A 42 7.85 9.40 -0.07
N LEU A 43 6.52 9.45 -0.02
CA LEU A 43 5.62 8.43 -0.55
C LEU A 43 5.31 8.73 -2.02
N TYR A 44 5.49 7.75 -2.88
CA TYR A 44 5.18 7.79 -4.31
C TYR A 44 4.01 6.87 -4.63
N ALA A 45 3.32 7.13 -5.74
CA ALA A 45 2.27 6.23 -6.22
C ALA A 45 2.90 4.90 -6.70
N PRO A 46 2.45 3.74 -6.20
CA PRO A 46 2.96 2.42 -6.62
C PRO A 46 2.45 2.00 -8.01
N CYS A 47 1.41 2.65 -8.53
CA CYS A 47 0.85 2.40 -9.86
C CYS A 47 0.04 3.60 -10.34
N GLU A 48 -0.39 3.56 -11.60
CA GLU A 48 -1.39 4.49 -12.12
C GLU A 48 -2.76 4.22 -11.49
N GLY A 49 -3.46 5.28 -11.08
CA GLY A 49 -4.76 5.17 -10.43
C GLY A 49 -5.29 6.52 -9.95
N GLU A 50 -6.51 6.48 -9.42
CA GLU A 50 -7.19 7.64 -8.83
C GLU A 50 -7.14 7.57 -7.30
N VAL A 51 -6.88 8.69 -6.64
CA VAL A 51 -6.98 8.79 -5.17
C VAL A 51 -8.45 8.79 -4.77
N VAL A 52 -8.90 7.73 -4.10
CA VAL A 52 -10.31 7.56 -3.70
C VAL A 52 -10.55 7.84 -2.22
N LEU A 53 -9.50 7.76 -1.38
CA LEU A 53 -9.58 8.07 0.04
C LEU A 53 -8.28 8.72 0.51
N LEU A 54 -8.40 9.84 1.22
CA LEU A 54 -7.31 10.51 1.91
C LEU A 54 -7.84 11.02 3.26
N PRO A 55 -7.58 10.30 4.38
CA PRO A 55 -8.00 10.73 5.71
C PRO A 55 -7.38 12.08 6.09
N GLU A 56 -8.06 12.85 6.96
CA GLU A 56 -7.61 14.19 7.36
C GLU A 56 -6.22 14.21 8.00
N THR A 57 -5.86 13.16 8.73
CA THR A 57 -4.54 12.98 9.37
C THR A 57 -3.43 12.63 8.37
N ARG A 58 -3.77 12.30 7.11
CA ARG A 58 -2.84 12.01 6.01
C ARG A 58 -1.85 10.87 6.28
N HIS A 59 -2.23 9.92 7.13
CA HIS A 59 -1.41 8.74 7.47
C HIS A 59 -1.63 7.55 6.51
N ALA A 60 -2.66 7.62 5.65
CA ALA A 60 -3.00 6.59 4.68
C ALA A 60 -3.54 7.23 3.40
N ILE A 61 -3.48 6.51 2.29
CA ILE A 61 -4.04 6.92 1.02
C ILE A 61 -4.53 5.69 0.29
N THR A 62 -5.73 5.74 -0.29
CA THR A 62 -6.23 4.63 -1.11
C THR A 62 -6.28 5.03 -2.56
N LEU A 63 -5.70 4.20 -3.42
CA LEU A 63 -5.69 4.34 -4.86
C LEU A 63 -6.59 3.29 -5.49
N ARG A 64 -7.38 3.69 -6.49
CA ARG A 64 -8.15 2.78 -7.33
C ARG A 64 -7.54 2.72 -8.73
N THR A 65 -7.20 1.52 -9.17
CA THR A 65 -6.67 1.25 -10.52
C THR A 65 -7.79 1.27 -11.56
N ALA A 66 -7.44 1.41 -12.84
CA ALA A 66 -8.40 1.31 -13.94
C ALA A 66 -9.13 -0.05 -14.02
N GLN A 67 -8.53 -1.10 -13.45
CA GLN A 67 -9.10 -2.44 -13.36
C GLN A 67 -10.03 -2.62 -12.15
N GLY A 68 -10.21 -1.58 -11.33
CA GLY A 68 -11.09 -1.60 -10.15
C GLY A 68 -10.46 -2.18 -8.89
N LEU A 69 -9.17 -2.53 -8.91
CA LEU A 69 -8.43 -2.93 -7.71
C LEU A 69 -8.14 -1.70 -6.84
N GLU A 70 -8.32 -1.85 -5.53
CA GLU A 70 -7.99 -0.83 -4.54
C GLU A 70 -6.68 -1.19 -3.83
N VAL A 71 -5.79 -0.21 -3.72
CA VAL A 71 -4.49 -0.31 -3.06
C VAL A 71 -4.48 0.69 -1.91
N LEU A 72 -4.26 0.19 -0.69
CA LEU A 72 -4.16 0.97 0.55
C LEU A 72 -2.70 1.07 1.00
#